data_AF-A0A415NFT3-F1
#
_entry.id   AF-A0A415NFT3-F1
#
_cell.length_a   1.000
_cell.length_b   1.000
_cell.length_c   1.000
_cell.angle_alpha   90.00
_cell.angle_beta   90.00
_cell.angle_gamma   90.00
#
_symmetry.space_group_name_H-M   'P 1'
#
loop_
_entity.id
_entity.type
_entity.pdbx_description
1 polymer ?
#
loop_
_entity_poly.entity_id
_entity_poly.type
_entity_poly.pdbx_seq_one_letter_code
_entity_poly.pdbx_strand_id
1 'polypeptide(L)'
;MKALKHGLIGWVCVLVLAACTEVLSLQRIQIEKAEQMLQQNAEEAIALLRSVKDPEVLPDSLRARFALAMGQAHYNAHWVMNEDSLLLYALDYYGRPDVSDTLRLLRTYKLAAHYFYDSERYKEATEMMAEGNRIAALRGDTAARLDLLRSVANIGEGNDDFEGLIRLQKQLIAIEPDSTRQYNSYNSLAVSYYCANQNDSALLALRKATECLYTSTDSLKALYYVMRNYADILSDSGKNREAINLQRHSLQEYKETKHPFESLSYYALSRYFLNMGQMDSARYYMQMGDSVRSPYIDQDLSLANFWLVQKTLMDYMDSRSFTIRDVAFFSNRLYNNFIRDQRVIAQKGKVQLLLQQQNMNLQLEKQKERTFFVGLVALCILLLLVVVWYLQRRKHLLVEKEEELEALRRLLHETEGDESGNNDKFVKKMLLQQLGLIRIVATNPSSDHQELLVQMGRIANKDVAVDDLLVWSDLYKTIDMVHDGFYTRICQKYGNILNEKELQLCCLLKSDFSTKEISVVIQQSIRTVYQRKTVIRQKLGMEEKEDIAEFLSKRI
;
A
#
# COMPACT_ATOMS: atom_id res chain seq x y z
N MET A 1 -12.15 -7.62 -33.29
CA MET A 1 -12.22 -7.97 -31.85
C MET A 1 -10.93 -8.56 -31.25
N LYS A 2 -10.13 -9.39 -31.95
CA LYS A 2 -8.86 -9.93 -31.40
C LYS A 2 -7.74 -8.88 -31.23
N ALA A 3 -7.60 -7.93 -32.17
CA ALA A 3 -6.61 -6.85 -32.07
C ALA A 3 -6.84 -5.89 -30.89
N LEU A 4 -8.12 -5.64 -30.54
CA LEU A 4 -8.48 -4.80 -29.39
C LEU A 4 -8.10 -5.45 -28.05
N LYS A 5 -8.22 -6.78 -27.94
CA LYS A 5 -7.83 -7.54 -26.73
C LYS A 5 -6.31 -7.56 -26.52
N HIS A 6 -5.52 -7.72 -27.58
CA HIS A 6 -4.06 -7.69 -27.48
C HIS A 6 -3.52 -6.27 -27.21
N GLY A 7 -4.15 -5.24 -27.78
CA GLY A 7 -3.83 -3.84 -27.46
C GLY A 7 -4.13 -3.48 -26.01
N LEU A 8 -5.24 -3.97 -25.44
CA LEU A 8 -5.60 -3.72 -24.05
C LEU A 8 -4.66 -4.42 -23.06
N ILE A 9 -4.28 -5.68 -23.35
CA ILE A 9 -3.32 -6.44 -22.52
C ILE A 9 -1.93 -5.76 -22.57
N GLY A 10 -1.48 -5.34 -23.76
CA GLY A 10 -0.23 -4.58 -23.90
C GLY A 10 -0.25 -3.26 -23.13
N TRP A 11 -1.36 -2.52 -23.17
CA TRP A 11 -1.53 -1.27 -22.41
C TRP A 11 -1.53 -1.50 -20.90
N VAL A 12 -2.19 -2.55 -20.42
CA VAL A 12 -2.17 -2.93 -18.99
C VAL A 12 -0.76 -3.31 -18.55
N CYS A 13 -0.01 -4.08 -19.35
CA CYS A 13 1.38 -4.40 -19.04
C CYS A 13 2.27 -3.16 -18.99
N VAL A 14 2.09 -2.20 -19.90
CA VAL A 14 2.84 -0.93 -19.89
C VAL A 14 2.50 -0.08 -18.66
N LEU A 15 1.22 -0.01 -18.27
CA LEU A 15 0.80 0.71 -17.05
C LEU A 15 1.32 0.07 -15.77
N VAL A 16 1.34 -1.27 -15.69
CA VAL A 16 1.91 -2.00 -14.55
C VAL A 16 3.41 -1.78 -14.47
N LEU A 17 4.13 -1.81 -15.60
CA LEU A 17 5.56 -1.52 -15.64
C LEU A 17 5.85 -0.07 -15.23
N ALA A 18 5.06 0.89 -15.71
CA ALA A 18 5.17 2.29 -15.32
C ALA A 18 4.95 2.49 -13.81
N ALA A 19 3.93 1.83 -13.23
CA ALA A 19 3.65 1.88 -11.80
C ALA A 19 4.79 1.24 -10.96
N CYS A 20 5.34 0.10 -11.40
CA CYS A 20 6.50 -0.51 -10.74
C CYS A 20 7.75 0.38 -10.80
N THR A 21 8.00 1.03 -11.93
CA THR A 21 9.12 1.98 -12.05
C THR A 21 8.94 3.20 -11.16
N GLU A 22 7.71 3.69 -10.99
CA GLU A 22 7.41 4.82 -10.13
C GLU A 22 7.63 4.48 -8.66
N VAL A 23 7.18 3.30 -8.20
CA VAL A 23 7.41 2.82 -6.82
C VAL A 23 8.90 2.67 -6.51
N LEU A 24 9.67 2.07 -7.42
CA LEU A 24 11.11 1.89 -7.23
C LEU A 24 11.84 3.24 -7.22
N SER A 25 11.43 4.18 -8.07
CA SER A 25 12.00 5.54 -8.09
C SER A 25 11.73 6.29 -6.78
N LEU A 26 10.54 6.14 -6.21
CA LEU A 26 10.17 6.74 -4.94
C LEU A 26 11.00 6.17 -3.78
N GLN A 27 11.14 4.86 -3.70
CA GLN A 27 11.96 4.21 -2.66
C GLN A 27 13.44 4.61 -2.76
N ARG A 28 13.97 4.78 -3.98
CA ARG A 28 15.32 5.32 -4.18
C ARG A 28 15.45 6.73 -3.61
N ILE A 29 14.50 7.62 -3.91
CA ILE A 29 14.51 9.00 -3.39
C ILE A 29 14.41 9.01 -1.87
N GLN A 30 13.62 8.11 -1.27
CA GLN A 30 13.52 7.98 0.19
C GLN A 30 14.86 7.60 0.81
N ILE A 31 15.56 6.60 0.26
CA ILE A 31 16.88 6.18 0.74
C ILE A 31 17.90 7.31 0.59
N GLU A 32 17.92 8.00 -0.54
CA GLU A 32 18.83 9.13 -0.80
C GLU A 32 18.60 10.29 0.17
N LYS A 33 17.34 10.60 0.45
CA LYS A 33 16.97 11.63 1.41
C LYS A 33 17.37 11.22 2.83
N ALA A 34 17.17 9.95 3.21
CA ALA A 34 17.60 9.45 4.51
C ALA A 34 19.12 9.57 4.69
N GLU A 35 19.91 9.22 3.66
CA GLU A 35 21.37 9.36 3.70
C GLU A 35 21.84 10.80 3.95
N GLN A 36 21.16 11.79 3.35
CA GLN A 36 21.46 13.21 3.56
C GLN A 36 21.17 13.68 5.00
N MET A 37 20.22 13.03 5.68
CA MET A 37 19.80 13.38 7.03
C MET A 37 20.65 12.74 8.12
N LEU A 38 21.44 11.70 7.80
CA LEU A 38 22.19 10.90 8.78
C LEU A 38 23.07 11.70 9.74
N GLN A 39 23.64 12.83 9.30
CA GLN A 39 24.49 13.67 10.15
C GLN A 39 23.70 14.66 11.02
N GLN A 40 22.52 15.08 10.58
CA GLN A 40 21.73 16.11 11.25
C GLN A 40 20.69 15.50 12.19
N ASN A 41 20.00 14.45 11.73
CA ASN A 41 18.95 13.78 12.48
C ASN A 41 18.85 12.30 12.06
N ALA A 42 19.55 11.43 12.81
CA ALA A 42 19.56 10.00 12.56
C ALA A 42 18.20 9.34 12.83
N GLU A 43 17.43 9.82 13.81
CA GLU A 43 16.10 9.26 14.13
C GLU A 43 15.08 9.50 13.02
N GLU A 44 15.09 10.70 12.41
CA GLU A 44 14.27 10.98 11.23
C GLU A 44 14.69 10.14 10.01
N ALA A 45 16.00 9.92 9.83
CA ALA A 45 16.49 9.03 8.78
C ALA A 45 15.97 7.59 8.97
N ILE A 46 15.96 7.07 10.22
CA ILE A 46 15.38 5.76 10.55
C ILE A 46 13.88 5.75 10.21
N ALA A 47 13.13 6.78 10.61
CA ALA A 47 11.70 6.86 10.33
C ALA A 47 11.40 6.83 8.82
N LEU A 48 12.22 7.51 8.02
CA LEU A 48 12.10 7.51 6.56
C LEU A 48 12.46 6.14 5.96
N LEU A 49 13.55 5.51 6.42
CA LEU A 49 13.97 4.19 5.94
C LEU A 49 12.97 3.10 6.32
N ARG A 50 12.33 3.18 7.49
CA ARG A 50 11.24 2.27 7.88
C ARG A 50 10.00 2.35 6.99
N SER A 51 9.85 3.42 6.21
CA SER A 51 8.75 3.55 5.23
C SER A 51 9.02 2.85 3.89
N VAL A 52 10.26 2.39 3.66
CA VAL A 52 10.63 1.61 2.46
C VAL A 52 9.98 0.23 2.56
N LYS A 53 9.16 -0.10 1.56
CA LYS A 53 8.44 -1.38 1.52
C LYS A 53 9.32 -2.50 1.00
N ASP A 54 9.26 -3.65 1.68
CA ASP A 54 9.92 -4.90 1.31
C ASP A 54 11.39 -4.71 0.91
N PRO A 55 12.26 -4.22 1.83
CA PRO A 55 13.66 -3.95 1.51
C PRO A 55 14.41 -5.18 0.98
N GLU A 56 13.97 -6.39 1.35
CA GLU A 56 14.52 -7.67 0.90
C GLU A 56 14.27 -7.99 -0.58
N VAL A 57 13.34 -7.31 -1.27
CA VAL A 57 13.09 -7.53 -2.71
C VAL A 57 13.65 -6.41 -3.57
N LEU A 58 14.29 -5.39 -2.97
CA LEU A 58 14.94 -4.31 -3.70
C LEU A 58 16.04 -4.87 -4.63
N PRO A 59 16.29 -4.23 -5.78
CA PRO A 59 17.44 -4.56 -6.63
C PRO A 59 18.75 -4.50 -5.85
N ASP A 60 19.71 -5.38 -6.18
CA ASP A 60 20.94 -5.61 -5.41
C ASP A 60 21.62 -4.32 -4.90
N SER A 61 21.91 -3.40 -5.82
CA SER A 61 22.54 -2.11 -5.49
C SER A 61 21.74 -1.28 -4.48
N LEU A 62 20.41 -1.23 -4.66
CA LEU A 62 19.54 -0.43 -3.80
C LEU A 62 19.33 -1.10 -2.44
N ARG A 63 19.29 -2.44 -2.40
CA ARG A 63 19.24 -3.22 -1.15
C ARG A 63 20.50 -3.02 -0.30
N ALA A 64 21.68 -3.12 -0.93
CA ALA A 64 22.95 -2.87 -0.24
C ALA A 64 23.07 -1.43 0.26
N ARG A 65 22.58 -0.46 -0.53
CA ARG A 65 22.51 0.95 -0.12
C ARG A 65 21.54 1.19 1.04
N PHE A 66 20.35 0.59 0.99
CA PHE A 66 19.37 0.63 2.09
C PHE A 66 19.97 0.07 3.38
N ALA A 67 20.58 -1.10 3.32
CA ALA A 67 21.19 -1.76 4.48
C ALA A 67 22.28 -0.89 5.12
N LEU A 68 23.16 -0.31 4.29
CA LEU A 68 24.20 0.60 4.74
C LEU A 68 23.63 1.87 5.38
N ALA A 69 22.58 2.45 4.80
CA ALA A 69 21.92 3.64 5.33
C ALA A 69 21.21 3.35 6.67
N MET A 70 20.51 2.22 6.78
CA MET A 70 19.81 1.81 8.01
C MET A 70 20.80 1.55 9.14
N GLY A 71 21.82 0.72 8.91
CA GLY A 71 22.82 0.42 9.94
C GLY A 71 23.59 1.67 10.37
N GLN A 72 23.86 2.60 9.45
CA GLN A 72 24.47 3.87 9.83
C GLN A 72 23.54 4.74 10.68
N ALA A 73 22.25 4.75 10.37
CA ALA A 73 21.27 5.52 11.12
C ALA A 73 21.17 4.99 12.56
N HIS A 74 21.10 3.67 12.73
CA HIS A 74 21.14 3.04 14.06
C HIS A 74 22.44 3.36 14.80
N TYR A 75 23.61 3.23 14.14
CA TYR A 75 24.90 3.59 14.72
C TYR A 75 24.95 5.05 15.21
N ASN A 76 24.52 6.00 14.38
CA ASN A 76 24.51 7.42 14.73
C ASN A 76 23.50 7.78 15.83
N ALA A 77 22.40 7.03 15.91
CA ALA A 77 21.38 7.20 16.94
C ALA A 77 21.72 6.46 18.25
N HIS A 78 22.85 5.74 18.30
CA HIS A 78 23.20 4.84 19.41
C HIS A 78 22.14 3.76 19.68
N TRP A 79 21.50 3.26 18.61
CA TRP A 79 20.56 2.15 18.70
C TRP A 79 21.29 0.82 18.53
N VAL A 80 20.74 -0.22 19.15
CA VAL A 80 21.24 -1.59 19.04
C VAL A 80 21.05 -2.07 17.59
N MET A 81 22.09 -2.68 17.03
CA MET A 81 22.17 -3.07 15.63
C MET A 81 21.93 -4.56 15.39
N ASN A 82 21.63 -5.37 16.41
CA ASN A 82 21.49 -6.83 16.32
C ASN A 82 20.41 -7.33 15.35
N GLU A 83 19.48 -6.47 14.92
CA GLU A 83 18.46 -6.77 13.89
C GLU A 83 18.89 -6.37 12.46
N ASP A 84 20.02 -5.67 12.27
CA ASP A 84 20.50 -5.15 10.98
C ASP A 84 21.19 -6.21 10.10
N SER A 85 20.60 -7.41 10.00
CA SER A 85 21.14 -8.55 9.26
C SER A 85 21.46 -8.26 7.78
N LEU A 86 20.75 -7.30 7.16
CA LEU A 86 21.01 -6.86 5.78
C LEU A 86 22.40 -6.22 5.60
N LEU A 87 23.10 -5.83 6.66
CA LEU A 87 24.50 -5.39 6.59
C LEU A 87 25.42 -6.47 6.01
N LEU A 88 25.12 -7.75 6.26
CA LEU A 88 25.87 -8.87 5.68
C LEU A 88 25.65 -8.96 4.17
N TYR A 89 24.45 -8.65 3.70
CA TYR A 89 24.16 -8.55 2.27
C TYR A 89 24.92 -7.39 1.63
N ALA A 90 24.96 -6.22 2.29
CA ALA A 90 25.75 -5.08 1.82
C ALA A 90 27.25 -5.42 1.77
N LEU A 91 27.74 -6.23 2.72
CA LEU A 91 29.14 -6.64 2.79
C LEU A 91 29.51 -7.49 1.58
N ASP A 92 28.69 -8.49 1.25
CA ASP A 92 28.83 -9.29 0.03
C ASP A 92 28.81 -8.40 -1.21
N TYR A 93 27.78 -7.56 -1.35
CA TYR A 93 27.59 -6.70 -2.52
C TYR A 93 28.76 -5.74 -2.77
N TYR A 94 29.19 -4.98 -1.76
CA TYR A 94 30.31 -4.03 -1.91
C TYR A 94 31.67 -4.73 -1.98
N GLY A 95 31.76 -5.98 -1.55
CA GLY A 95 32.95 -6.82 -1.67
C GLY A 95 33.17 -7.38 -3.08
N ARG A 96 32.17 -7.31 -3.97
CA ARG A 96 32.28 -7.87 -5.33
C ARG A 96 33.29 -7.07 -6.19
N PRO A 97 34.14 -7.74 -6.98
CA PRO A 97 35.15 -7.06 -7.81
C PRO A 97 34.58 -6.08 -8.83
N ASP A 98 33.36 -6.31 -9.32
CA ASP A 98 32.68 -5.48 -10.33
C ASP A 98 32.07 -4.20 -9.75
N VAL A 99 31.77 -4.13 -8.46
CA VAL A 99 31.24 -2.93 -7.79
C VAL A 99 32.37 -1.97 -7.42
N SER A 100 33.46 -2.49 -6.84
CA SER A 100 34.69 -1.75 -6.48
C SER A 100 34.48 -0.44 -5.68
N ASP A 101 33.40 -0.31 -4.91
CA ASP A 101 33.14 0.85 -4.02
C ASP A 101 33.81 0.63 -2.65
N THR A 102 35.10 0.94 -2.59
CA THR A 102 35.90 0.70 -1.38
C THR A 102 35.43 1.54 -0.19
N LEU A 103 34.94 2.76 -0.42
CA LEU A 103 34.47 3.63 0.66
C LEU A 103 33.25 3.01 1.36
N ARG A 104 32.26 2.57 0.58
CA ARG A 104 31.08 1.90 1.15
C ARG A 104 31.42 0.55 1.75
N LEU A 105 32.32 -0.21 1.14
CA LEU A 105 32.80 -1.47 1.69
C LEU A 105 33.41 -1.30 3.10
N LEU A 106 34.33 -0.35 3.27
CA LEU A 106 34.96 -0.08 4.57
C LEU A 106 33.95 0.37 5.63
N ARG A 107 32.98 1.19 5.22
CA ARG A 107 31.85 1.57 6.09
C ARG A 107 31.01 0.37 6.48
N THR A 108 30.75 -0.55 5.56
CA THR A 108 30.02 -1.79 5.86
C THR A 108 30.79 -2.68 6.83
N TYR A 109 32.11 -2.84 6.69
CA TYR A 109 32.93 -3.57 7.68
C TYR A 109 32.79 -2.99 9.09
N LYS A 110 32.84 -1.66 9.22
CA LYS A 110 32.63 -0.98 10.51
C LYS A 110 31.27 -1.33 11.11
N LEU A 111 30.19 -1.14 10.34
CA LEU A 111 28.83 -1.40 10.83
C LEU A 111 28.57 -2.89 11.09
N ALA A 112 29.12 -3.79 10.28
CA ALA A 112 29.05 -5.23 10.50
C ALA A 112 29.75 -5.64 11.80
N ALA A 113 30.87 -5.00 12.15
CA ALA A 113 31.50 -5.22 13.44
C ALA A 113 30.57 -4.85 14.62
N HIS A 114 29.86 -3.73 14.52
CA HIS A 114 28.86 -3.33 15.53
C HIS A 114 27.65 -4.28 15.57
N TYR A 115 27.15 -4.71 14.41
CA TYR A 115 26.12 -5.75 14.32
C TYR A 115 26.52 -7.04 15.07
N PHE A 116 27.74 -7.54 14.84
CA PHE A 116 28.22 -8.73 15.52
C PHE A 116 28.44 -8.50 17.02
N TYR A 117 28.95 -7.34 17.41
CA TYR A 117 29.12 -6.98 18.81
C TYR A 117 27.79 -6.96 19.57
N ASP A 118 26.78 -6.29 19.03
CA ASP A 118 25.43 -6.22 19.60
C ASP A 118 24.70 -7.58 19.58
N SER A 119 25.21 -8.52 18.76
CA SER A 119 24.77 -9.92 18.71
C SER A 119 25.59 -10.86 19.60
N GLU A 120 26.44 -10.32 20.48
CA GLU A 120 27.34 -11.06 21.39
C GLU A 120 28.37 -11.97 20.66
N ARG A 121 28.64 -11.68 19.38
CA ARG A 121 29.60 -12.40 18.51
C ARG A 121 30.91 -11.65 18.41
N TYR A 122 31.61 -11.58 19.54
CA TYR A 122 32.75 -10.66 19.72
C TYR A 122 33.95 -10.95 18.81
N LYS A 123 34.22 -12.23 18.53
CA LYS A 123 35.30 -12.62 17.62
C LYS A 123 35.03 -12.18 16.19
N GLU A 124 33.81 -12.37 15.70
CA GLU A 124 33.45 -11.88 14.37
C GLU A 124 33.49 -10.35 14.29
N ALA A 125 33.16 -9.65 15.39
CA ALA A 125 33.25 -8.19 15.45
C ALA A 125 34.70 -7.70 15.25
N THR A 126 35.68 -8.26 15.97
CA THR A 126 37.10 -7.88 15.82
C THR A 126 37.67 -8.33 14.47
N GLU A 127 37.22 -9.46 13.92
CA GLU A 127 37.61 -9.93 12.58
C GLU A 127 37.13 -8.98 11.49
N MET A 128 35.89 -8.48 11.57
CA MET A 128 35.37 -7.46 10.63
C MET A 128 36.19 -6.17 10.68
N MET A 129 36.55 -5.69 11.88
CA MET A 129 37.41 -4.51 12.01
C MET A 129 38.82 -4.75 11.47
N ALA A 130 39.39 -5.93 11.72
CA ALA A 130 40.71 -6.28 11.23
C ALA A 130 40.76 -6.35 9.71
N GLU A 131 39.75 -6.96 9.09
CA GLU A 131 39.66 -7.07 7.64
C GLU A 131 39.41 -5.73 6.96
N GLY A 132 38.50 -4.91 7.50
CA GLY A 132 38.31 -3.54 7.04
C GLY A 132 39.60 -2.71 7.12
N ASN A 133 40.32 -2.78 8.24
CA ASN A 133 41.60 -2.08 8.40
C ASN A 133 42.66 -2.59 7.41
N ARG A 134 42.72 -3.90 7.15
CA ARG A 134 43.62 -4.50 6.15
C ARG A 134 43.35 -3.95 4.75
N ILE A 135 42.08 -3.89 4.34
CA ILE A 135 41.68 -3.34 3.03
C ILE A 135 42.03 -1.86 2.92
N ALA A 136 41.73 -1.07 3.96
CA ALA A 136 42.07 0.35 3.99
C ALA A 136 43.59 0.59 3.92
N ALA A 137 44.39 -0.26 4.59
CA ALA A 137 45.86 -0.24 4.50
C ALA A 137 46.39 -0.54 3.10
N LEU A 138 45.84 -1.55 2.42
CA LEU A 138 46.22 -1.88 1.04
C LEU A 138 45.93 -0.74 0.05
N ARG A 139 44.99 0.14 0.38
CA ARG A 139 44.61 1.29 -0.43
C ARG A 139 45.32 2.59 -0.04
N GLY A 140 46.14 2.56 1.02
CA GLY A 140 46.80 3.75 1.55
C GLY A 140 45.83 4.76 2.21
N ASP A 141 44.61 4.34 2.56
CA ASP A 141 43.59 5.23 3.14
C ASP A 141 43.73 5.30 4.68
N THR A 142 44.66 6.13 5.14
CA THR A 142 44.90 6.33 6.58
C THR A 142 43.69 6.89 7.30
N ALA A 143 42.85 7.71 6.65
CA ALA A 143 41.66 8.29 7.27
C ALA A 143 40.61 7.21 7.57
N ALA A 144 40.34 6.32 6.61
CA ALA A 144 39.43 5.19 6.83
C ALA A 144 39.97 4.20 7.87
N ARG A 145 41.29 3.97 7.90
CA ARG A 145 41.92 3.16 8.96
C ARG A 145 41.69 3.76 10.34
N LEU A 146 41.89 5.07 10.50
CA LEU A 146 41.65 5.75 11.77
C LEU A 146 40.18 5.69 12.17
N ASP A 147 39.24 5.90 11.24
CA ASP A 147 37.80 5.81 11.53
C ASP A 147 37.38 4.42 12.02
N LEU A 148 37.86 3.36 11.35
CA LEU A 148 37.63 1.97 11.77
C LEU A 148 38.27 1.69 13.13
N LEU A 149 39.56 1.96 13.27
CA LEU A 149 40.30 1.57 14.47
C LEU A 149 39.89 2.36 15.72
N ARG A 150 39.45 3.62 15.58
CA ARG A 150 38.90 4.39 16.71
C ARG A 150 37.55 3.83 17.19
N SER A 151 36.78 3.18 16.32
CA SER A 151 35.53 2.53 16.72
C SER A 151 35.74 1.23 17.52
N VAL A 152 36.96 0.69 17.58
CA VAL A 152 37.30 -0.50 18.38
C VAL A 152 36.98 -0.29 19.87
N ALA A 153 37.13 0.94 20.38
CA ALA A 153 36.79 1.26 21.76
C ALA A 153 35.30 1.00 22.08
N ASN A 154 34.42 1.16 21.09
CA ASN A 154 32.98 0.96 21.24
C ASN A 154 32.57 -0.52 21.21
N ILE A 155 33.49 -1.44 20.83
CA ILE A 155 33.27 -2.89 20.81
C ILE A 155 34.21 -3.63 21.77
N GLY A 156 34.77 -2.94 22.78
CA GLY A 156 35.89 -3.44 23.59
C GLY A 156 35.58 -3.79 25.04
N GLU A 157 34.43 -3.41 25.59
CA GLU A 157 34.14 -3.56 27.03
C GLU A 157 33.38 -4.85 27.33
N GLY A 158 34.06 -5.81 27.97
CA GLY A 158 33.45 -7.07 28.46
C GLY A 158 33.56 -8.27 27.52
N ASN A 159 34.37 -8.21 26.46
CA ASN A 159 34.43 -9.23 25.41
C ASN A 159 35.47 -10.32 25.63
N ASP A 160 35.17 -11.54 25.17
CA ASP A 160 36.05 -12.70 25.25
C ASP A 160 37.22 -12.71 24.22
N ASP A 161 37.23 -11.83 23.20
CA ASP A 161 38.33 -11.75 22.21
C ASP A 161 39.35 -10.63 22.51
N PHE A 162 40.01 -10.74 23.67
CA PHE A 162 41.04 -9.79 24.07
C PHE A 162 42.24 -9.74 23.10
N GLU A 163 42.60 -10.85 22.47
CA GLU A 163 43.72 -10.89 21.51
C GLU A 163 43.42 -10.08 20.24
N GLY A 164 42.19 -10.18 19.70
CA GLY A 164 41.72 -9.35 18.60
C GLY A 164 41.76 -7.86 18.95
N LEU A 165 41.26 -7.49 20.13
CA LEU A 165 41.27 -6.11 20.61
C LEU A 165 42.69 -5.56 20.77
N ILE A 166 43.60 -6.32 21.40
CA ILE A 166 45.02 -5.96 21.56
C ILE A 166 45.67 -5.68 20.20
N ARG A 167 45.42 -6.54 19.21
CA ARG A 167 45.97 -6.38 17.85
C ARG A 167 45.48 -5.08 17.19
N LEU A 168 44.18 -4.79 17.27
CA LEU A 168 43.57 -3.60 16.67
C LEU A 168 44.01 -2.31 17.38
N GLN A 169 44.07 -2.31 18.71
CA GLN A 169 44.52 -1.15 19.49
C GLN A 169 45.99 -0.82 19.24
N LYS A 170 46.86 -1.84 19.10
CA LYS A 170 48.26 -1.62 18.68
C LYS A 170 48.35 -0.97 17.31
N GLN A 171 47.52 -1.40 16.36
CA GLN A 171 47.46 -0.79 15.03
C GLN A 171 46.99 0.66 15.10
N LEU A 172 46.02 0.99 15.97
CA LEU A 172 45.56 2.36 16.20
C LEU A 172 46.70 3.24 16.70
N ILE A 173 47.37 2.81 17.79
CA ILE A 173 48.47 3.55 18.41
C ILE A 173 49.59 3.82 17.41
N ALA A 174 49.89 2.87 16.52
CA ALA A 174 50.94 3.01 15.52
C ALA A 174 50.65 4.08 14.45
N ILE A 175 49.38 4.43 14.22
CA ILE A 175 48.98 5.37 13.17
C ILE A 175 48.32 6.64 13.69
N GLU A 176 48.03 6.74 14.99
CA GLU A 176 47.32 7.87 15.60
C GLU A 176 48.24 9.11 15.65
N PRO A 177 47.98 10.15 14.82
CA PRO A 177 48.80 11.35 14.81
C PRO A 177 48.57 12.25 16.04
N ASP A 178 47.41 12.15 16.68
CA ASP A 178 47.02 13.01 17.79
C ASP A 178 47.56 12.47 19.12
N SER A 179 48.67 13.04 19.59
CA SER A 179 49.30 12.66 20.86
C SER A 179 48.39 12.83 22.06
N THR A 180 47.36 13.68 21.99
CA THR A 180 46.42 13.90 23.11
C THR A 180 45.40 12.76 23.26
N ARG A 181 45.24 11.91 22.23
CA ARG A 181 44.34 10.74 22.27
C ARG A 181 45.04 9.45 22.66
N GLN A 182 46.37 9.43 22.57
CA GLN A 182 47.16 8.23 22.78
C GLN A 182 47.01 7.67 24.20
N TYR A 183 46.81 8.51 25.22
CA TYR A 183 46.65 8.03 26.60
C TYR A 183 45.44 7.10 26.74
N ASN A 184 44.32 7.42 26.08
CA ASN A 184 43.10 6.62 26.14
C ASN A 184 43.33 5.28 25.43
N SER A 185 43.92 5.30 24.24
CA SER A 185 44.27 4.08 23.50
C SER A 185 45.22 3.17 24.29
N TYR A 186 46.22 3.74 24.98
CA TYR A 186 47.11 2.96 25.85
C TYR A 186 46.39 2.41 27.09
N ASN A 187 45.45 3.16 27.68
CA ASN A 187 44.63 2.66 28.78
C ASN A 187 43.73 1.49 28.34
N SER A 188 43.03 1.61 27.21
CA SER A 188 42.23 0.51 26.66
C SER A 188 43.10 -0.72 26.36
N LEU A 189 44.30 -0.51 25.79
CA LEU A 189 45.27 -1.57 25.56
C LEU A 189 45.72 -2.23 26.86
N ALA A 190 45.95 -1.45 27.91
CA ALA A 190 46.32 -1.99 29.21
C ALA A 190 45.21 -2.84 29.84
N VAL A 191 43.96 -2.39 29.75
CA VAL A 191 42.79 -3.15 30.24
C VAL A 191 42.67 -4.47 29.48
N SER A 192 42.77 -4.45 28.14
CA SER A 192 42.74 -5.69 27.34
C SER A 192 43.90 -6.63 27.68
N TYR A 193 45.11 -6.11 27.91
CA TYR A 193 46.24 -6.92 28.39
C TYR A 193 45.99 -7.52 29.77
N TYR A 194 45.45 -6.75 30.70
CA TYR A 194 45.15 -7.21 32.05
C TYR A 194 44.11 -8.33 32.04
N CYS A 195 43.02 -8.16 31.28
CA CYS A 195 42.00 -9.20 31.10
C CYS A 195 42.56 -10.46 30.41
N ALA A 196 43.57 -10.32 29.55
CA ALA A 196 44.29 -11.43 28.94
C ALA A 196 45.40 -12.03 29.86
N ASN A 197 45.44 -11.68 31.15
CA ASN A 197 46.47 -12.09 32.13
C ASN A 197 47.92 -11.71 31.74
N GLN A 198 48.11 -10.63 30.96
CA GLN A 198 49.41 -10.11 30.54
C GLN A 198 49.82 -8.87 31.37
N ASN A 199 49.97 -9.03 32.68
CA ASN A 199 50.13 -7.93 33.63
C ASN A 199 51.35 -7.03 33.35
N ASP A 200 52.49 -7.59 32.97
CA ASP A 200 53.68 -6.80 32.62
C ASP A 200 53.42 -5.88 31.41
N SER A 201 52.70 -6.39 30.40
CA SER A 201 52.32 -5.61 29.24
C SER A 201 51.28 -4.54 29.58
N ALA A 202 50.34 -4.86 30.48
CA ALA A 202 49.37 -3.89 30.98
C ALA A 202 50.04 -2.73 31.71
N LEU A 203 50.97 -3.01 32.63
CA LEU A 203 51.74 -2.00 33.36
C LEU A 203 52.60 -1.14 32.42
N LEU A 204 53.22 -1.75 31.40
CA LEU A 204 53.98 -1.01 30.40
C LEU A 204 53.09 -0.06 29.60
N ALA A 205 51.91 -0.52 29.19
CA ALA A 205 50.93 0.30 28.48
C ALA A 205 50.41 1.45 29.35
N LEU A 206 50.11 1.22 30.64
CA LEU A 206 49.69 2.28 31.57
C LEU A 206 50.80 3.30 31.82
N ARG A 207 52.05 2.86 31.93
CA ARG A 207 53.19 3.78 32.02
C ARG A 207 53.26 4.69 30.79
N LYS A 208 53.14 4.13 29.59
CA LYS A 208 53.08 4.93 28.37
C LYS A 208 51.88 5.88 28.34
N ALA A 209 50.74 5.44 28.87
CA ALA A 209 49.56 6.30 29.02
C ALA A 209 49.85 7.50 29.93
N THR A 210 50.60 7.31 31.02
CA THR A 210 51.02 8.39 31.95
C THR A 210 52.04 9.37 31.37
N GLU A 211 52.80 8.95 30.35
CA GLU A 211 53.81 9.76 29.67
C GLU A 211 53.22 10.60 28.51
N CYS A 212 51.95 10.37 28.16
CA CYS A 212 51.27 11.10 27.08
C CYS A 212 50.95 12.55 27.47
N LEU A 213 50.80 13.42 26.47
CA LEU A 213 50.34 14.79 26.68
C LEU A 213 48.84 14.83 26.99
N TYR A 214 48.45 15.63 27.97
CA TYR A 214 47.05 15.84 28.36
C TYR A 214 46.62 17.28 28.07
N THR A 215 45.38 17.46 27.61
CA THR A 215 44.71 18.76 27.70
C THR A 215 44.20 18.99 29.12
N SER A 216 43.91 20.23 29.51
CA SER A 216 43.34 20.53 30.84
C SER A 216 42.02 19.79 31.11
N THR A 217 41.20 19.56 30.08
CA THR A 217 39.98 18.75 30.15
C THR A 217 40.25 17.25 30.20
N ASP A 218 41.31 16.77 29.56
CA ASP A 218 41.69 15.35 29.56
C ASP A 218 42.41 14.94 30.84
N SER A 219 43.07 15.87 31.52
CA SER A 219 43.76 15.62 32.79
C SER A 219 42.84 15.00 33.84
N LEU A 220 41.58 15.43 33.93
CA LEU A 220 40.59 14.82 34.82
C LEU A 220 40.25 13.39 34.38
N LYS A 221 40.00 13.13 33.09
CA LYS A 221 39.72 11.78 32.60
C LYS A 221 40.92 10.83 32.76
N ALA A 222 42.12 11.32 32.51
CA ALA A 222 43.36 10.57 32.71
C ALA A 222 43.55 10.21 34.18
N LEU A 223 43.31 11.17 35.09
CA LEU A 223 43.29 10.95 36.53
C LEU A 223 42.27 9.88 36.94
N TYR A 224 41.08 9.89 36.33
CA TYR A 224 39.96 9.02 36.71
C TYR A 224 40.14 7.56 36.29
N TYR A 225 40.63 7.35 35.07
CA TYR A 225 40.70 6.03 34.47
C TYR A 225 42.12 5.47 34.44
N VAL A 226 43.10 6.23 33.94
CA VAL A 226 44.47 5.75 33.76
C VAL A 226 45.14 5.51 35.10
N MET A 227 45.15 6.53 35.97
CA MET A 227 45.89 6.44 37.24
C MET A 227 45.28 5.41 38.19
N ARG A 228 43.94 5.31 38.24
CA ARG A 228 43.26 4.30 39.06
C ARG A 228 43.56 2.88 38.57
N ASN A 229 43.41 2.63 37.26
CA ASN A 229 43.74 1.32 36.68
C ASN A 229 45.22 0.99 36.89
N TYR A 230 46.11 1.97 36.77
CA TYR A 230 47.53 1.77 36.99
C TYR A 230 47.84 1.41 38.45
N ALA A 231 47.25 2.10 39.42
CA ALA A 231 47.41 1.79 40.84
C ALA A 231 46.88 0.38 41.16
N ASP A 232 45.69 0.04 40.66
CA ASP A 232 45.08 -1.27 40.89
C ASP A 232 45.95 -2.42 40.34
N ILE A 233 46.42 -2.30 39.09
CA ILE A 233 47.25 -3.33 38.45
C ILE A 233 48.66 -3.39 39.07
N LEU A 234 49.21 -2.25 39.53
CA LEU A 234 50.46 -2.22 40.30
C LEU A 234 50.32 -3.02 41.61
N SER A 235 49.25 -2.80 42.34
CA SER A 235 48.94 -3.53 43.59
C SER A 235 48.81 -5.03 43.33
N ASP A 236 48.08 -5.43 42.29
CA ASP A 236 47.92 -6.86 41.93
C ASP A 236 49.22 -7.52 41.45
N SER A 237 50.15 -6.71 40.93
CA SER A 237 51.51 -7.14 40.59
C SER A 237 52.48 -7.10 41.78
N GLY A 238 51.97 -6.90 43.01
CA GLY A 238 52.75 -6.86 44.25
C GLY A 238 53.46 -5.52 44.53
N LYS A 239 53.35 -4.52 43.65
CA LYS A 239 53.98 -3.19 43.77
C LYS A 239 53.12 -2.23 44.61
N ASN A 240 52.68 -2.69 45.77
CA ASN A 240 51.73 -1.98 46.63
C ASN A 240 52.17 -0.56 47.04
N ARG A 241 53.47 -0.34 47.28
CA ARG A 241 53.99 0.99 47.65
C ARG A 241 53.83 2.01 46.51
N GLU A 242 54.10 1.60 45.26
CA GLU A 242 53.91 2.45 44.09
C GLU A 242 52.43 2.74 43.87
N ALA A 243 51.57 1.73 43.99
CA ALA A 243 50.12 1.88 43.92
C ALA A 243 49.57 2.89 44.94
N ILE A 244 50.01 2.80 46.20
CA ILE A 244 49.61 3.73 47.27
C ILE A 244 50.04 5.16 46.96
N ASN A 245 51.27 5.36 46.48
CA ASN A 245 51.76 6.70 46.14
C ASN A 245 50.94 7.32 45.00
N LEU A 246 50.66 6.54 43.96
CA LEU A 246 49.86 7.00 42.82
C LEU A 246 48.42 7.34 43.27
N GLN A 247 47.80 6.47 44.06
CA GLN A 247 46.43 6.67 44.52
C GLN A 247 46.30 7.82 45.52
N ARG A 248 47.32 8.09 46.34
CA ARG A 248 47.34 9.26 47.23
C ARG A 248 47.39 10.57 46.46
N HIS A 249 48.11 10.60 45.34
CA HIS A 249 48.10 11.76 44.46
C HIS A 249 46.70 11.99 43.87
N SER A 250 46.05 10.94 43.36
CA SER A 250 44.66 11.05 42.87
C SER A 250 43.67 11.47 43.96
N LEU A 251 43.82 10.92 45.17
CA LEU A 251 42.98 11.28 46.32
C LEU A 251 43.08 12.77 46.67
N GLN A 252 44.27 13.36 46.61
CA GLN A 252 44.45 14.78 46.92
C GLN A 252 43.65 15.66 45.97
N GLU A 253 43.73 15.39 44.67
CA GLU A 253 42.97 16.10 43.64
C GLU A 253 41.45 15.93 43.85
N TYR A 254 40.99 14.72 44.18
CA TYR A 254 39.57 14.49 44.48
C TYR A 254 39.08 15.28 45.69
N LYS A 255 39.91 15.43 46.72
CA LYS A 255 39.57 16.22 47.91
C LYS A 255 39.46 17.70 47.58
N GLU A 256 40.41 18.23 46.81
CA GLU A 256 40.42 19.64 46.42
C GLU A 256 39.21 20.00 45.54
N THR A 257 38.80 19.07 44.68
CA THR A 257 37.66 19.23 43.78
C THR A 257 36.32 18.76 44.36
N LYS A 258 36.32 18.17 45.57
CA LYS A 258 35.15 17.51 46.21
C LYS A 258 34.49 16.46 45.30
N HIS A 259 35.30 15.69 44.59
CA HIS A 259 34.82 14.72 43.62
C HIS A 259 34.26 13.45 44.31
N PRO A 260 33.16 12.85 43.82
CA PRO A 260 32.59 11.63 44.42
C PRO A 260 33.56 10.44 44.52
N PHE A 261 34.60 10.41 43.68
CA PHE A 261 35.63 9.36 43.68
C PHE A 261 36.65 9.48 44.82
N GLU A 262 36.52 10.47 45.70
CA GLU A 262 37.26 10.50 46.97
C GLU A 262 37.03 9.20 47.75
N SER A 263 35.77 8.77 47.89
CA SER A 263 35.41 7.52 48.57
C SER A 263 36.05 6.28 47.92
N LEU A 264 36.00 6.19 46.60
CA LEU A 264 36.63 5.10 45.83
C LEU A 264 38.14 5.03 46.05
N SER A 265 38.80 6.18 46.16
CA SER A 265 40.24 6.24 46.40
C SER A 265 40.61 5.70 47.77
N TYR A 266 39.80 5.97 48.78
CA TYR A 266 39.98 5.36 50.10
C TYR A 266 39.72 3.85 50.08
N TYR A 267 38.70 3.37 49.36
CA TYR A 267 38.48 1.93 49.20
C TYR A 267 39.63 1.22 48.46
N ALA A 268 40.19 1.86 47.43
CA ALA A 268 41.38 1.35 46.74
C ALA A 268 42.60 1.30 47.66
N LEU A 269 42.86 2.37 48.44
CA LEU A 269 43.92 2.36 49.46
C LEU A 269 43.71 1.25 50.49
N SER A 270 42.47 1.06 50.97
CA SER A 270 42.11 -0.01 51.90
C SER A 270 42.55 -1.37 51.35
N ARG A 271 42.19 -1.67 50.08
CA ARG A 271 42.60 -2.88 49.37
C ARG A 271 44.13 -3.01 49.27
N TYR A 272 44.86 -1.95 48.96
CA TYR A 272 46.33 -2.03 48.81
C TYR A 272 47.01 -2.34 50.14
N PHE A 273 46.55 -1.73 51.24
CA PHE A 273 47.04 -2.05 52.58
C PHE A 273 46.66 -3.47 53.00
N LEU A 274 45.49 -3.96 52.61
CA LEU A 274 45.09 -5.34 52.82
C LEU A 274 46.01 -6.32 52.09
N ASN A 275 46.37 -6.05 50.83
CA ASN A 275 47.34 -6.85 50.06
C ASN A 275 48.74 -6.86 50.69
N MET A 276 49.08 -5.85 51.49
CA MET A 276 50.32 -5.80 52.28
C MET A 276 50.20 -6.52 53.64
N GLY A 277 49.04 -7.07 53.99
CA GLY A 277 48.76 -7.64 55.30
C GLY A 277 48.56 -6.61 56.42
N GLN A 278 48.47 -5.32 56.09
CA GLN A 278 48.32 -4.22 57.05
C GLN A 278 46.85 -3.96 57.36
N MET A 279 46.26 -4.83 58.18
CA MET A 279 44.82 -4.81 58.48
C MET A 279 44.32 -3.52 59.13
N ASP A 280 45.08 -2.93 60.05
CA ASP A 280 44.67 -1.69 60.73
C ASP A 280 44.57 -0.51 59.76
N SER A 281 45.55 -0.38 58.85
CA SER A 281 45.52 0.63 57.79
C SER A 281 44.40 0.36 56.79
N ALA A 282 44.18 -0.90 56.41
CA ALA A 282 43.06 -1.28 55.55
C ALA A 282 41.71 -0.84 56.16
N ARG A 283 41.49 -1.12 57.45
CA ARG A 283 40.28 -0.72 58.18
C ARG A 283 40.13 0.78 58.27
N TYR A 284 41.20 1.50 58.60
CA TYR A 284 41.20 2.95 58.66
C TYR A 284 40.73 3.56 57.33
N TYR A 285 41.31 3.12 56.21
CA TYR A 285 40.94 3.64 54.90
C TYR A 285 39.52 3.22 54.47
N MET A 286 39.05 2.04 54.86
CA MET A 286 37.66 1.65 54.63
C MET A 286 36.69 2.62 55.34
N GLN A 287 36.95 2.93 56.62
CA GLN A 287 36.15 3.87 57.40
C GLN A 287 36.19 5.30 56.84
N MET A 288 37.35 5.74 56.38
CA MET A 288 37.49 7.04 55.71
C MET A 288 36.63 7.10 54.44
N GLY A 289 36.68 6.05 53.60
CA GLY A 289 35.84 5.93 52.42
C GLY A 289 34.35 6.02 52.74
N ASP A 290 33.90 5.31 53.77
CA ASP A 290 32.50 5.34 54.22
C ASP A 290 32.06 6.71 54.74
N SER A 291 32.95 7.47 55.38
CA SER A 291 32.64 8.80 55.92
C SER A 291 32.41 9.88 54.86
N VAL A 292 32.99 9.70 53.66
CA VAL A 292 32.84 10.63 52.52
C VAL A 292 32.00 10.04 51.38
N ARG A 293 31.37 8.88 51.61
CA ARG A 293 30.63 8.15 50.59
C ARG A 293 29.39 8.94 50.14
N SER A 294 29.33 9.24 48.85
CA SER A 294 28.22 9.96 48.22
C SER A 294 27.11 9.01 47.75
N PRO A 295 25.82 9.43 47.75
CA PRO A 295 24.72 8.68 47.14
C PRO A 295 24.96 8.29 45.67
N TYR A 296 25.83 9.02 44.96
CA TYR A 296 26.23 8.69 43.59
C TYR A 296 26.85 7.29 43.48
N ILE A 297 27.63 6.87 44.47
CA ILE A 297 28.25 5.53 44.50
C ILE A 297 27.19 4.42 44.60
N ASP A 298 26.09 4.68 45.33
CA ASP A 298 24.99 3.71 45.53
C ASP A 298 24.03 3.63 44.34
N GLN A 299 24.09 4.60 43.42
CA GLN A 299 23.26 4.68 42.22
C GLN A 299 23.95 4.02 41.01
N ASP A 300 25.27 4.12 40.92
CA ASP A 300 26.05 3.43 39.88
C ASP A 300 26.27 1.95 40.24
N LEU A 301 25.85 1.05 39.35
CA LEU A 301 25.95 -0.38 39.59
C LEU A 301 27.38 -0.87 39.77
N SER A 302 28.32 -0.37 38.97
CA SER A 302 29.72 -0.79 38.99
C SER A 302 30.41 -0.34 40.29
N LEU A 303 30.14 0.90 40.71
CA LEU A 303 30.75 1.49 41.90
C LEU A 303 30.17 0.88 43.18
N ALA A 304 28.86 0.66 43.22
CA ALA A 304 28.20 -0.02 44.33
C ALA A 304 28.71 -1.46 44.50
N ASN A 305 28.91 -2.17 43.38
CA ASN A 305 29.47 -3.52 43.40
C ASN A 305 30.91 -3.52 43.93
N PHE A 306 31.76 -2.60 43.45
CA PHE A 306 33.14 -2.47 43.92
C PHE A 306 33.20 -2.27 45.45
N TRP A 307 32.41 -1.32 45.98
CA TRP A 307 32.32 -1.08 47.41
C TRP A 307 31.84 -2.33 48.17
N LEU A 308 30.79 -2.99 47.69
CA LEU A 308 30.21 -4.16 48.35
C LEU A 308 31.21 -5.32 48.45
N VAL A 309 31.99 -5.56 47.38
CA VAL A 309 33.04 -6.60 47.38
C VAL A 309 34.11 -6.27 48.43
N GLN A 310 34.59 -5.02 48.46
CA GLN A 310 35.61 -4.60 49.44
C GLN A 310 35.08 -4.69 50.88
N LYS A 311 33.87 -4.20 51.13
CA LYS A 311 33.22 -4.29 52.43
C LYS A 311 33.09 -5.74 52.88
N THR A 312 32.57 -6.61 52.01
CA THR A 312 32.37 -8.03 52.32
C THR A 312 33.70 -8.72 52.67
N LEU A 313 34.77 -8.37 51.96
CA LEU A 313 36.12 -8.86 52.25
C LEU A 313 36.61 -8.37 53.63
N MET A 314 36.44 -7.09 53.94
CA MET A 314 36.81 -6.53 55.24
C MET A 314 36.02 -7.15 56.40
N ASP A 315 34.70 -7.30 56.24
CA ASP A 315 33.83 -7.94 57.24
C ASP A 315 34.24 -9.41 57.49
N TYR A 316 34.62 -10.14 56.44
CA TYR A 316 35.17 -11.49 56.57
C TYR A 316 36.52 -11.50 57.30
N MET A 317 37.41 -10.56 56.98
CA MET A 317 38.71 -10.46 57.64
C MET A 317 38.58 -10.16 59.13
N ASP A 318 37.56 -9.39 59.51
CA ASP A 318 37.26 -9.03 60.90
C ASP A 318 36.58 -10.15 61.69
N SER A 319 35.55 -10.76 61.10
CA SER A 319 34.70 -11.73 61.80
C SER A 319 35.11 -13.19 61.58
N ARG A 320 35.95 -13.47 60.59
CA ARG A 320 36.22 -14.81 60.03
C ARG A 320 34.97 -15.55 59.59
N SER A 321 33.90 -14.82 59.32
CA SER A 321 32.60 -15.34 58.91
C SER A 321 32.11 -14.62 57.67
N PHE A 322 31.58 -15.37 56.70
CA PHE A 322 31.01 -14.79 55.49
C PHE A 322 29.50 -14.65 55.67
N THR A 323 29.03 -13.42 55.87
CA THR A 323 27.60 -13.12 56.01
C THR A 323 27.01 -12.72 54.66
N ILE A 324 26.19 -13.60 54.08
CA ILE A 324 25.61 -13.40 52.74
C ILE A 324 24.56 -12.27 52.67
N ARG A 325 24.04 -11.78 53.80
CA ARG A 325 22.88 -10.86 53.85
C ARG A 325 23.01 -9.66 52.91
N ASP A 326 24.12 -8.94 52.97
CA ASP A 326 24.31 -7.70 52.20
C ASP A 326 24.48 -8.00 50.70
N VAL A 327 25.18 -9.10 50.36
CA VAL A 327 25.33 -9.61 48.99
C VAL A 327 24.00 -10.07 48.40
N ALA A 328 23.19 -10.80 49.18
CA ALA A 328 21.86 -11.24 48.77
C ALA A 328 20.91 -10.05 48.58
N PHE A 329 20.97 -9.04 49.47
CA PHE A 329 20.18 -7.82 49.32
C PHE A 329 20.55 -7.06 48.05
N PHE A 330 21.85 -6.89 47.77
CA PHE A 330 22.33 -6.26 46.53
C PHE A 330 21.89 -7.04 45.28
N SER A 331 22.05 -8.36 45.29
CA SER A 331 21.66 -9.23 44.17
C SER A 331 20.15 -9.18 43.92
N ASN A 332 19.33 -9.21 44.98
CA ASN A 332 17.88 -9.07 44.88
C ASN A 332 17.48 -7.68 44.37
N ARG A 333 18.15 -6.61 44.82
CA ARG A 333 17.94 -5.25 44.30
C ARG A 333 18.28 -5.18 42.80
N LEU A 334 19.40 -5.79 42.38
CA LEU A 334 19.81 -5.87 40.98
C LEU A 334 18.76 -6.57 40.14
N TYR A 335 18.31 -7.75 40.57
CA TYR A 335 17.26 -8.50 39.89
C TYR A 335 15.93 -7.71 39.84
N ASN A 336 15.51 -7.10 40.94
CA ASN A 336 14.28 -6.31 40.97
C ASN A 336 14.35 -5.08 40.06
N ASN A 337 15.50 -4.40 40.00
CA ASN A 337 15.74 -3.30 39.06
C ASN A 337 15.66 -3.81 37.62
N PHE A 338 16.34 -4.90 37.29
CA PHE A 338 16.27 -5.53 35.96
C PHE A 338 14.83 -5.88 35.57
N ILE A 339 14.06 -6.53 36.44
CA ILE A 339 12.66 -6.87 36.19
C ILE A 339 11.77 -5.62 36.09
N ARG A 340 12.03 -4.57 36.86
CA ARG A 340 11.33 -3.29 36.74
C ARG A 340 11.64 -2.66 35.38
N ASP A 341 12.89 -2.62 34.97
CA ASP A 341 13.32 -2.00 33.73
C ASP A 341 12.78 -2.78 32.52
N GLN A 342 12.77 -4.12 32.57
CA GLN A 342 12.07 -4.96 31.59
C GLN A 342 10.57 -4.67 31.52
N ARG A 343 9.89 -4.52 32.67
CA ARG A 343 8.47 -4.14 32.70
C ARG A 343 8.23 -2.78 32.09
N VAL A 344 9.10 -1.79 32.36
CA VAL A 344 9.03 -0.46 31.76
C VAL A 344 9.23 -0.53 30.24
N ILE A 345 10.22 -1.29 29.77
CA ILE A 345 10.46 -1.51 28.33
C ILE A 345 9.25 -2.18 27.68
N ALA A 346 8.73 -3.26 28.28
CA ALA A 346 7.56 -3.98 27.76
C ALA A 346 6.30 -3.10 27.76
N GLN A 347 6.10 -2.27 28.79
CA GLN A 347 5.00 -1.31 28.84
C GLN A 347 5.13 -0.24 27.75
N LYS A 348 6.33 0.33 27.57
CA LYS A 348 6.61 1.28 26.47
C LYS A 348 6.32 0.62 25.11
N GLY A 349 6.77 -0.62 24.89
CA GLY A 349 6.48 -1.38 23.68
C GLY A 349 4.98 -1.61 23.45
N LYS A 350 4.22 -1.98 24.49
CA LYS A 350 2.76 -2.12 24.43
C LYS A 350 2.06 -0.80 24.09
N VAL A 351 2.45 0.30 24.74
CA VAL A 351 1.90 1.63 24.45
C VAL A 351 2.19 2.03 23.00
N GLN A 352 3.40 1.76 22.51
CA GLN A 352 3.76 2.03 21.12
C GLN A 352 2.96 1.20 20.12
N LEU A 353 2.72 -0.08 20.41
CA LEU A 353 1.86 -0.95 19.59
C LEU A 353 0.41 -0.44 19.56
N LEU A 354 -0.14 -0.02 20.71
CA LEU A 354 -1.48 0.56 20.79
C LEU A 354 -1.57 1.87 19.98
N LEU A 355 -0.56 2.73 20.08
CA LEU A 355 -0.48 3.96 19.27
C LEU A 355 -0.38 3.64 17.77
N GLN A 356 0.40 2.63 17.38
CA GLN A 356 0.47 2.18 15.99
C GLN A 356 -0.89 1.63 15.50
N GLN A 357 -1.58 0.85 16.33
CA GLN A 357 -2.91 0.33 16.01
C GLN A 357 -3.93 1.45 15.86
N GLN A 358 -3.91 2.46 16.74
CA GLN A 358 -4.75 3.66 16.63
C GLN A 358 -4.45 4.43 15.35
N ASN A 359 -3.17 4.63 15.02
CA ASN A 359 -2.76 5.30 13.79
C ASN A 359 -3.20 4.53 12.55
N MET A 360 -3.11 3.19 12.56
CA MET A 360 -3.58 2.36 11.46
C MET A 360 -5.10 2.44 11.31
N ASN A 361 -5.85 2.43 12.40
CA ASN A 361 -7.31 2.63 12.38
C ASN A 361 -7.69 4.00 11.81
N LEU A 362 -7.00 5.07 12.23
CA LEU A 362 -7.19 6.42 11.68
C LEU A 362 -6.85 6.48 10.18
N GLN A 363 -5.81 5.78 9.73
CA GLN A 363 -5.48 5.69 8.30
C GLN A 363 -6.56 4.93 7.53
N LEU A 364 -7.10 3.84 8.09
CA LEU A 364 -8.20 3.08 7.49
C LEU A 364 -9.48 3.91 7.40
N GLU A 365 -9.81 4.69 8.43
CA GLU A 365 -10.95 5.62 8.40
C GLU A 365 -10.78 6.68 7.32
N LYS A 366 -9.62 7.34 7.26
CA LYS A 366 -9.31 8.30 6.18
C LYS A 366 -9.35 7.66 4.79
N GLN A 367 -8.88 6.42 4.66
CA GLN A 367 -8.94 5.69 3.40
C GLN A 367 -10.40 5.38 3.02
N LYS A 368 -11.24 4.96 3.97
CA LYS A 368 -12.68 4.75 3.75
C LYS A 368 -13.36 6.04 3.27
N GLU A 369 -13.12 7.17 3.93
CA GLU A 369 -13.63 8.48 3.52
C GLU A 369 -13.18 8.84 2.09
N ARG A 370 -11.90 8.65 1.76
CA ARG A 370 -11.37 8.90 0.41
C ARG A 370 -12.01 7.98 -0.63
N THR A 371 -12.17 6.69 -0.33
CA THR A 371 -12.82 5.74 -1.25
C THR A 371 -14.30 6.04 -1.44
N PHE A 372 -15.00 6.46 -0.38
CA PHE A 372 -16.39 6.89 -0.45
C PHE A 372 -16.54 8.14 -1.33
N PHE A 373 -15.67 9.15 -1.13
CA PHE A 373 -15.66 10.36 -1.94
C PHE A 373 -15.40 10.06 -3.43
N VAL A 374 -14.40 9.23 -3.75
CA VAL A 374 -14.12 8.81 -5.14
C VAL A 374 -15.31 8.05 -5.73
N GLY A 375 -15.95 7.16 -4.96
CA GLY A 375 -17.17 6.45 -5.36
C GLY A 375 -18.34 7.41 -5.65
N LEU A 376 -18.52 8.44 -4.83
CA LEU A 376 -19.53 9.47 -5.02
C LEU A 376 -19.28 10.26 -6.32
N VAL A 377 -18.03 10.69 -6.57
CA VAL A 377 -17.68 11.38 -7.81
C VAL A 377 -17.92 10.48 -9.03
N ALA A 378 -17.53 9.20 -8.97
CA ALA A 378 -17.77 8.25 -10.05
C ALA A 378 -19.29 8.06 -10.32
N LEU A 379 -20.11 7.99 -9.26
CA LEU A 379 -21.56 7.92 -9.38
C LEU A 379 -22.15 9.18 -10.02
N CYS A 380 -21.68 10.38 -9.62
CA CYS A 380 -22.10 11.64 -10.25
C CYS A 380 -21.75 11.69 -11.74
N ILE A 381 -20.56 11.23 -12.13
CA ILE A 381 -20.16 11.12 -13.54
C ILE A 381 -21.09 10.16 -14.29
N LEU A 382 -21.41 9.00 -13.70
CA LEU A 382 -22.30 8.01 -14.31
C LEU A 382 -23.72 8.57 -14.49
N LEU A 383 -24.26 9.24 -13.47
CA LEU A 383 -25.56 9.92 -13.56
C LEU A 383 -25.56 11.01 -14.64
N LEU A 384 -24.49 11.80 -14.74
CA LEU A 384 -24.35 12.82 -15.77
C LEU A 384 -24.35 12.19 -17.17
N LEU A 385 -23.62 11.09 -17.37
CA LEU A 385 -23.63 10.34 -18.63
C LEU A 385 -25.03 9.82 -18.99
N VAL A 386 -25.80 9.32 -18.00
CA VAL A 386 -27.19 8.87 -18.20
C VAL A 386 -28.11 10.03 -18.57
N VAL A 387 -27.98 11.18 -17.90
CA VAL A 387 -28.76 12.39 -18.20
C VAL A 387 -28.45 12.90 -19.61
N VAL A 388 -27.16 12.98 -19.98
CA VAL A 388 -26.74 13.39 -21.33
C VAL A 388 -27.32 12.44 -22.37
N TRP A 389 -27.22 11.13 -22.16
CA TRP A 389 -27.82 10.12 -23.04
C TRP A 389 -29.34 10.28 -23.16
N TYR A 390 -30.04 10.51 -22.04
CA TYR A 390 -31.49 10.72 -22.02
C TYR A 390 -31.90 11.99 -22.77
N LEU A 391 -31.20 13.11 -22.54
CA LEU A 391 -31.46 14.37 -23.24
C LEU A 391 -31.21 14.25 -24.75
N GLN A 392 -30.14 13.55 -25.16
CA GLN A 392 -29.87 13.24 -26.56
C GLN A 392 -30.99 12.41 -27.18
N ARG A 393 -31.43 11.33 -26.50
CA ARG A 393 -32.54 10.49 -26.95
C ARG A 393 -33.85 11.27 -27.08
N ARG A 394 -34.18 12.10 -26.09
CA ARG A 394 -35.39 12.94 -26.12
C ARG A 394 -35.34 13.96 -27.25
N LYS A 395 -34.19 14.57 -27.50
CA LYS A 395 -34.01 15.50 -28.62
C LYS A 395 -34.24 14.79 -29.96
N HIS A 396 -33.66 13.61 -30.16
CA HIS A 396 -33.91 12.80 -31.35
C HIS A 396 -35.40 12.47 -31.54
N LEU A 397 -36.08 12.08 -30.46
CA LEU A 397 -37.51 11.75 -30.51
C LEU A 397 -38.39 12.98 -30.79
N LEU A 398 -38.03 14.15 -30.27
CA LEU A 398 -38.76 15.40 -30.52
C LEU A 398 -38.62 15.85 -31.98
N VAL A 399 -37.42 15.72 -32.56
CA VAL A 399 -37.19 16.02 -33.98
C VAL A 399 -38.02 15.10 -34.87
N GLU A 400 -38.05 13.80 -34.58
CA GLU A 400 -38.89 12.83 -35.30
C GLU A 400 -40.39 13.18 -35.22
N LYS A 401 -40.86 13.67 -34.06
CA LYS A 401 -42.26 14.09 -33.87
C LYS A 401 -42.58 15.44 -34.50
N GLU A 402 -41.63 16.37 -34.56
CA GLU A 402 -41.78 17.63 -35.30
C GLU A 402 -41.88 17.34 -36.80
N GLU A 403 -41.06 16.44 -37.34
CA GLU A 403 -41.12 16.00 -38.75
C GLU A 403 -42.48 15.37 -39.09
N GLU A 404 -43.03 14.52 -38.21
CA GLU A 404 -44.40 13.98 -38.35
C GLU A 404 -45.49 15.07 -38.31
N LEU A 405 -45.38 16.04 -37.41
CA LEU A 405 -46.34 17.15 -37.28
C LEU A 405 -46.29 18.10 -38.48
N GLU A 406 -45.11 18.38 -39.02
CA GLU A 406 -44.95 19.16 -40.24
C GLU A 406 -45.54 18.44 -41.46
N ALA A 407 -45.36 17.12 -41.55
CA ALA A 407 -46.02 16.30 -42.56
C ALA A 407 -47.56 16.37 -42.43
N LEU A 408 -48.10 16.30 -41.21
CA LEU A 408 -49.53 16.42 -40.96
C LEU A 408 -50.08 17.82 -41.27
N ARG A 409 -49.34 18.88 -40.94
CA ARG A 409 -49.71 20.27 -41.23
C ARG A 409 -49.70 20.57 -42.73
N ARG A 410 -48.76 19.99 -43.50
CA ARG A 410 -48.80 20.09 -44.96
C ARG A 410 -50.04 19.43 -45.55
N LEU A 411 -50.43 18.26 -45.02
CA LEU A 411 -51.67 17.60 -45.43
C LEU A 411 -52.93 18.41 -45.09
N LEU A 412 -52.92 19.16 -43.97
CA LEU A 412 -54.01 20.07 -43.59
C LEU A 412 -54.01 21.39 -44.37
N HIS A 413 -52.84 21.93 -44.72
CA HIS A 413 -52.78 23.16 -45.51
C HIS A 413 -53.19 22.92 -46.98
N GLU A 414 -53.05 21.69 -47.48
CA GLU A 414 -53.68 21.26 -48.75
C GLU A 414 -55.21 21.12 -48.65
N THR A 415 -55.82 21.14 -47.46
CA THR A 415 -57.29 21.01 -47.28
C THR A 415 -58.08 22.32 -47.25
N GLU A 416 -57.44 23.50 -47.13
CA GLU A 416 -58.16 24.78 -47.03
C GLU A 416 -58.22 25.61 -48.33
N GLY A 417 -57.54 25.19 -49.40
CA GLY A 417 -57.49 25.95 -50.66
C GLY A 417 -57.78 25.12 -51.91
N ASP A 418 -59.06 24.78 -52.15
CA ASP A 418 -59.69 24.70 -53.49
C ASP A 418 -61.06 24.00 -53.42
N GLU A 419 -62.13 24.79 -53.31
CA GLU A 419 -63.51 24.30 -53.40
C GLU A 419 -63.97 24.21 -54.86
N SER A 420 -64.30 22.98 -55.30
CA SER A 420 -65.39 22.62 -56.23
C SER A 420 -65.05 21.53 -57.26
N GLY A 421 -63.77 21.19 -57.48
CA GLY A 421 -63.38 20.21 -58.50
C GLY A 421 -62.96 18.81 -58.01
N ASN A 422 -62.55 18.68 -56.74
CA ASN A 422 -61.87 17.46 -56.25
C ASN A 422 -62.69 16.65 -55.24
N ASN A 423 -63.94 17.03 -54.97
CA ASN A 423 -64.79 16.40 -53.95
C ASN A 423 -64.99 14.90 -54.24
N ASP A 424 -65.15 14.53 -55.51
CA ASP A 424 -65.32 13.13 -55.92
C ASP A 424 -64.03 12.31 -55.72
N LYS A 425 -62.86 12.91 -55.95
CA LYS A 425 -61.55 12.27 -55.73
C LYS A 425 -61.20 12.17 -54.24
N PHE A 426 -61.61 13.16 -53.44
CA PHE A 426 -61.47 13.17 -51.98
C PHE A 426 -62.39 12.14 -51.34
N VAL A 427 -63.68 12.08 -51.73
CA VAL A 427 -64.62 11.06 -51.27
C VAL A 427 -64.13 9.67 -51.68
N LYS A 428 -63.65 9.49 -52.92
CA LYS A 428 -63.03 8.24 -53.37
C LYS A 428 -61.80 7.86 -52.54
N LYS A 429 -60.93 8.82 -52.17
CA LYS A 429 -59.74 8.60 -51.32
C LYS A 429 -60.11 8.30 -49.86
N MET A 430 -61.13 8.95 -49.32
CA MET A 430 -61.71 8.72 -47.99
C MET A 430 -62.35 7.33 -47.89
N LEU A 431 -63.14 6.93 -48.90
CA LEU A 431 -63.74 5.60 -48.99
C LEU A 431 -62.68 4.51 -49.16
N LEU A 432 -61.61 4.77 -49.92
CA LEU A 432 -60.44 3.88 -50.00
C LEU A 432 -59.73 3.73 -48.66
N GLN A 433 -59.61 4.81 -47.87
CA GLN A 433 -59.08 4.73 -46.51
C GLN A 433 -59.99 3.93 -45.57
N GLN A 434 -61.32 4.06 -45.69
CA GLN A 434 -62.27 3.23 -44.94
C GLN A 434 -62.17 1.75 -45.32
N LEU A 435 -62.08 1.42 -46.61
CA LEU A 435 -61.83 0.05 -47.08
C LEU A 435 -60.47 -0.48 -46.56
N GLY A 436 -59.45 0.38 -46.54
CA GLY A 436 -58.14 0.07 -45.96
C GLY A 436 -58.20 -0.23 -44.45
N LEU A 437 -59.00 0.50 -43.69
CA LEU A 437 -59.23 0.25 -42.26
C LEU A 437 -59.96 -1.07 -42.03
N ILE A 438 -61.01 -1.37 -42.80
CA ILE A 438 -61.71 -2.68 -42.74
C ILE A 438 -60.73 -3.82 -43.03
N ARG A 439 -59.82 -3.63 -44.00
CA ARG A 439 -58.77 -4.58 -44.36
C ARG A 439 -57.73 -4.80 -43.23
N ILE A 440 -57.30 -3.73 -42.56
CA ILE A 440 -56.39 -3.80 -41.41
C ILE A 440 -57.03 -4.57 -40.24
N VAL A 441 -58.31 -4.34 -39.97
CA VAL A 441 -59.04 -5.11 -38.93
C VAL A 441 -59.21 -6.58 -39.34
N ALA A 442 -59.43 -6.87 -40.62
CA ALA A 442 -59.54 -8.24 -41.12
C ALA A 442 -58.19 -9.01 -41.12
N THR A 443 -57.06 -8.33 -41.11
CA THR A 443 -55.72 -8.97 -41.09
C THR A 443 -55.26 -9.37 -39.69
N ASN A 444 -55.74 -8.71 -38.63
CA ASN A 444 -55.47 -9.04 -37.23
C ASN A 444 -56.76 -9.00 -36.37
N PRO A 445 -57.59 -10.06 -36.39
CA PRO A 445 -58.81 -10.13 -35.59
C PRO A 445 -58.47 -10.38 -34.11
N SER A 446 -58.20 -9.32 -33.34
CA SER A 446 -58.25 -9.35 -31.87
C SER A 446 -59.57 -8.79 -31.36
N SER A 447 -59.98 -9.16 -30.13
CA SER A 447 -61.23 -8.72 -29.48
C SER A 447 -61.44 -7.21 -29.56
N ASP A 448 -60.36 -6.46 -29.38
CA ASP A 448 -60.39 -5.00 -29.29
C ASP A 448 -60.60 -4.32 -30.66
N HIS A 449 -60.18 -4.97 -31.76
CA HIS A 449 -60.38 -4.45 -33.11
C HIS A 449 -61.78 -4.75 -33.66
N GLN A 450 -62.45 -5.80 -33.18
CA GLN A 450 -63.85 -6.09 -33.51
C GLN A 450 -64.79 -5.07 -32.86
N GLU A 451 -64.50 -4.65 -31.63
CA GLU A 451 -65.30 -3.66 -30.91
C GLU A 451 -65.26 -2.27 -31.59
N LEU A 452 -64.11 -1.92 -32.18
CA LEU A 452 -63.91 -0.67 -32.91
C LEU A 452 -64.75 -0.62 -34.21
N LEU A 453 -64.92 -1.75 -34.92
CA LEU A 453 -65.83 -1.85 -36.08
C LEU A 453 -67.31 -1.68 -35.67
N VAL A 454 -67.72 -2.26 -34.55
CA VAL A 454 -69.09 -2.15 -34.02
C VAL A 454 -69.39 -0.72 -33.56
N GLN A 455 -68.43 -0.04 -32.93
CA GLN A 455 -68.58 1.36 -32.55
C GLN A 455 -68.67 2.30 -33.76
N MET A 456 -67.91 2.03 -34.83
CA MET A 456 -68.01 2.80 -36.08
C MET A 456 -69.37 2.63 -36.78
N GLY A 457 -69.96 1.43 -36.76
CA GLY A 457 -71.32 1.20 -37.27
C GLY A 457 -72.42 1.95 -36.49
N ARG A 458 -72.27 2.07 -35.16
CA ARG A 458 -73.22 2.79 -34.29
C ARG A 458 -73.18 4.31 -34.44
N ILE A 459 -72.05 4.88 -34.85
CA ILE A 459 -71.91 6.34 -35.04
C ILE A 459 -72.61 6.81 -36.33
N ALA A 460 -72.84 5.91 -37.30
CA ALA A 460 -73.42 6.26 -38.60
C ALA A 460 -74.94 6.07 -38.70
N ASN A 461 -75.60 5.24 -37.86
CA ASN A 461 -77.05 5.03 -37.94
C ASN A 461 -77.64 4.56 -36.60
N LYS A 462 -78.71 5.20 -36.13
CA LYS A 462 -79.25 5.02 -34.77
C LYS A 462 -80.20 3.83 -34.59
N ASP A 463 -80.53 3.09 -35.64
CA ASP A 463 -81.51 1.99 -35.58
C ASP A 463 -81.13 0.80 -36.47
N VAL A 464 -80.20 -0.08 -36.05
CA VAL A 464 -80.03 -1.40 -36.69
C VAL A 464 -79.57 -2.46 -35.67
N ALA A 465 -80.16 -3.66 -35.76
CA ALA A 465 -79.88 -4.85 -34.96
C ALA A 465 -78.47 -5.46 -35.21
N VAL A 466 -77.95 -6.15 -34.19
CA VAL A 466 -76.52 -6.45 -33.94
C VAL A 466 -75.94 -7.64 -34.74
N ASP A 467 -76.64 -8.17 -35.75
CA ASP A 467 -76.25 -9.46 -36.36
C ASP A 467 -75.44 -9.39 -37.68
N ASP A 468 -75.18 -8.21 -38.25
CA ASP A 468 -74.26 -8.06 -39.38
C ASP A 468 -73.17 -7.02 -39.08
N LEU A 469 -71.90 -7.45 -39.07
CA LEU A 469 -70.73 -6.59 -38.81
C LEU A 469 -70.52 -5.51 -39.89
N LEU A 470 -71.26 -5.57 -41.00
CA LEU A 470 -71.20 -4.69 -42.16
C LEU A 470 -72.59 -4.45 -42.75
N VAL A 471 -72.94 -3.19 -42.97
CA VAL A 471 -74.16 -2.80 -43.69
C VAL A 471 -73.89 -2.86 -45.20
N TRP A 472 -74.21 -4.00 -45.84
CA TRP A 472 -73.92 -4.25 -47.26
C TRP A 472 -74.54 -3.22 -48.21
N SER A 473 -75.70 -2.64 -47.88
CA SER A 473 -76.34 -1.61 -48.70
C SER A 473 -75.50 -0.34 -48.83
N ASP A 474 -74.69 -0.01 -47.83
CA ASP A 474 -73.81 1.17 -47.85
C ASP A 474 -72.45 0.82 -48.47
N LEU A 475 -71.98 -0.41 -48.25
CA LEU A 475 -70.75 -0.91 -48.89
C LEU A 475 -70.93 -1.01 -50.41
N TYR A 476 -72.09 -1.43 -50.92
CA TYR A 476 -72.34 -1.45 -52.36
C TYR A 476 -72.32 -0.06 -52.99
N LYS A 477 -72.93 0.94 -52.34
CA LYS A 477 -72.85 2.34 -52.78
C LYS A 477 -71.40 2.84 -52.80
N THR A 478 -70.63 2.47 -51.78
CA THR A 478 -69.20 2.79 -51.67
C THR A 478 -68.40 2.17 -52.81
N ILE A 479 -68.64 0.89 -53.10
CA ILE A 479 -67.97 0.16 -54.17
C ILE A 479 -68.37 0.70 -55.55
N ASP A 480 -69.64 1.05 -55.76
CA ASP A 480 -70.08 1.73 -56.98
C ASP A 480 -69.40 3.10 -57.14
N MET A 481 -69.23 3.86 -56.07
CA MET A 481 -68.55 5.15 -56.14
C MET A 481 -67.04 5.01 -56.40
N VAL A 482 -66.38 4.03 -55.78
CA VAL A 482 -64.93 3.81 -55.93
C VAL A 482 -64.57 3.10 -57.24
N HIS A 483 -65.41 2.16 -57.69
CA HIS A 483 -65.17 1.34 -58.88
C HIS A 483 -66.18 1.66 -60.00
N ASP A 484 -66.51 2.94 -60.11
CA ASP A 484 -67.24 3.57 -61.22
C ASP A 484 -68.59 2.93 -61.55
N GLY A 485 -69.28 2.26 -60.61
CA GLY A 485 -70.58 1.60 -60.79
C GLY A 485 -70.49 0.06 -60.89
N PHE A 486 -69.42 -0.54 -60.37
CA PHE A 486 -69.12 -1.96 -60.51
C PHE A 486 -70.23 -2.91 -60.02
N TYR A 487 -70.76 -2.71 -58.81
CA TYR A 487 -71.85 -3.51 -58.24
C TYR A 487 -73.13 -3.40 -59.08
N THR A 488 -73.51 -2.18 -59.46
CA THR A 488 -74.69 -1.96 -60.30
C THR A 488 -74.55 -2.68 -61.65
N ARG A 489 -73.37 -2.62 -62.29
CA ARG A 489 -73.13 -3.29 -63.58
C ARG A 489 -73.12 -4.81 -63.48
N ILE A 490 -72.51 -5.39 -62.44
CA ILE A 490 -72.52 -6.86 -62.26
C ILE A 490 -73.92 -7.37 -61.92
N CYS A 491 -74.68 -6.63 -61.11
CA CYS A 491 -76.04 -7.01 -60.74
C CYS A 491 -76.95 -6.99 -61.98
N GLN A 492 -76.84 -5.97 -62.85
CA GLN A 492 -77.61 -5.91 -64.10
C GLN A 492 -77.28 -7.06 -65.07
N LYS A 493 -75.99 -7.42 -65.22
CA LYS A 493 -75.57 -8.42 -66.21
C LYS A 493 -75.64 -9.87 -65.71
N TYR A 494 -75.32 -10.09 -64.44
CA TYR A 494 -75.13 -11.42 -63.85
C TYR A 494 -75.99 -11.67 -62.61
N GLY A 495 -76.86 -10.75 -62.19
CA GLY A 495 -77.74 -10.93 -61.03
C GLY A 495 -78.73 -12.10 -61.14
N ASN A 496 -79.00 -12.57 -62.36
CA ASN A 496 -79.84 -13.73 -62.61
C ASN A 496 -79.08 -15.07 -62.44
N ILE A 497 -77.75 -15.01 -62.40
CA ILE A 497 -76.82 -16.16 -62.40
C ILE A 497 -76.13 -16.28 -61.04
N LEU A 498 -75.71 -15.14 -60.49
CA LEU A 498 -75.02 -15.04 -59.21
C LEU A 498 -76.01 -14.73 -58.09
N ASN A 499 -75.90 -15.44 -56.97
CA ASN A 499 -76.66 -15.10 -55.77
C ASN A 499 -75.99 -13.96 -54.99
N GLU A 500 -76.72 -13.40 -54.02
CA GLU A 500 -76.25 -12.29 -53.19
C GLU A 500 -74.85 -12.54 -52.58
N LYS A 501 -74.60 -13.72 -52.03
CA LYS A 501 -73.31 -14.05 -51.39
C LYS A 501 -72.16 -14.18 -52.41
N GLU A 502 -72.48 -14.45 -53.67
CA GLU A 502 -71.51 -14.46 -54.77
C GLU A 502 -71.23 -13.03 -55.26
N LEU A 503 -72.26 -12.17 -55.32
CA LEU A 503 -72.11 -10.74 -55.63
C LEU A 503 -71.25 -10.02 -54.58
N GLN A 504 -71.51 -10.26 -53.28
CA GLN A 504 -70.68 -9.78 -52.17
C GLN A 504 -69.21 -10.14 -52.35
N LEU A 505 -68.94 -11.40 -52.74
CA LEU A 505 -67.58 -11.89 -52.96
C LEU A 505 -66.91 -11.19 -54.13
N CYS A 506 -67.61 -10.99 -55.26
CA CYS A 506 -67.11 -10.27 -56.41
C CYS A 506 -66.75 -8.82 -56.06
N CYS A 507 -67.60 -8.14 -55.29
CA CYS A 507 -67.39 -6.78 -54.81
C CYS A 507 -66.13 -6.67 -53.93
N LEU A 508 -65.95 -7.56 -52.96
CA LEU A 508 -64.75 -7.57 -52.12
C LEU A 508 -63.47 -7.88 -52.91
N LEU A 509 -63.55 -8.78 -53.89
CA LEU A 509 -62.41 -9.09 -54.76
C LEU A 509 -62.03 -7.89 -55.64
N LYS A 510 -63.02 -7.13 -56.13
CA LYS A 510 -62.76 -5.92 -56.90
C LYS A 510 -62.06 -4.83 -56.08
N SER A 511 -62.28 -4.81 -54.77
CA SER A 511 -61.60 -3.92 -53.82
C SER A 511 -60.31 -4.52 -53.24
N ASP A 512 -59.69 -5.50 -53.92
CA ASP A 512 -58.40 -6.12 -53.58
C ASP A 512 -58.31 -6.83 -52.22
N PHE A 513 -59.45 -7.31 -51.69
CA PHE A 513 -59.44 -8.15 -50.49
C PHE A 513 -58.91 -9.55 -50.81
N SER A 514 -57.92 -10.00 -50.04
CA SER A 514 -57.41 -11.37 -50.09
C SER A 514 -58.43 -12.38 -49.58
N THR A 515 -58.30 -13.65 -49.99
CA THR A 515 -59.20 -14.72 -49.53
C THR A 515 -59.27 -14.83 -48.00
N LYS A 516 -58.17 -14.54 -47.30
CA LYS A 516 -58.11 -14.53 -45.83
C LYS A 516 -58.90 -13.36 -45.26
N GLU A 517 -58.74 -12.15 -45.79
CA GLU A 517 -59.48 -10.96 -45.33
C GLU A 517 -60.99 -11.12 -45.60
N ILE A 518 -61.38 -11.61 -46.79
CA ILE A 518 -62.78 -11.88 -47.12
C ILE A 518 -63.38 -12.86 -46.11
N SER A 519 -62.67 -13.94 -45.75
CA SER A 519 -63.17 -14.94 -44.80
C SER A 519 -63.57 -14.35 -43.44
N VAL A 520 -62.85 -13.31 -42.99
CA VAL A 520 -63.15 -12.57 -41.75
C VAL A 520 -64.34 -11.64 -41.96
N VAL A 521 -64.34 -10.87 -43.04
CA VAL A 521 -65.38 -9.88 -43.39
C VAL A 521 -66.76 -10.54 -43.53
N ILE A 522 -66.84 -11.71 -44.17
CA ILE A 522 -68.11 -12.43 -44.39
C ILE A 522 -68.39 -13.51 -43.33
N GLN A 523 -67.52 -13.63 -42.31
CA GLN A 523 -67.58 -14.63 -41.24
C GLN A 523 -67.78 -16.09 -41.75
N GLN A 524 -67.02 -16.50 -42.77
CA GLN A 524 -67.04 -17.86 -43.30
C GLN A 524 -65.64 -18.45 -43.35
N SER A 525 -65.52 -19.78 -43.33
CA SER A 525 -64.21 -20.42 -43.44
C SER A 525 -63.51 -20.07 -44.76
N ILE A 526 -62.18 -19.96 -44.75
CA ILE A 526 -61.37 -19.76 -45.96
C ILE A 526 -61.71 -20.80 -47.04
N ARG A 527 -61.99 -22.05 -46.64
CA ARG A 527 -62.41 -23.14 -47.55
C ARG A 527 -63.72 -22.80 -48.27
N THR A 528 -64.70 -22.25 -47.55
CA THR A 528 -65.98 -21.81 -48.13
C THR A 528 -65.79 -20.69 -49.15
N VAL A 529 -64.87 -19.75 -48.90
CA VAL A 529 -64.52 -18.68 -49.84
C VAL A 529 -63.92 -19.24 -51.13
N TYR A 530 -62.97 -20.19 -51.04
CA TYR A 530 -62.39 -20.85 -52.22
C TYR A 530 -63.42 -21.65 -53.02
N GLN A 531 -64.31 -22.38 -52.33
CA GLN A 531 -65.42 -23.09 -52.99
C GLN A 531 -66.32 -22.12 -53.73
N ARG A 532 -66.71 -20.99 -53.11
CA ARG A 532 -67.55 -19.99 -53.76
C ARG A 532 -66.87 -19.32 -54.95
N LYS A 533 -65.56 -19.02 -54.89
CA LYS A 533 -64.78 -18.57 -56.07
C LYS A 533 -64.84 -19.57 -57.21
N THR A 534 -64.76 -20.86 -56.90
CA THR A 534 -64.84 -21.94 -57.90
C THR A 534 -66.22 -22.00 -58.54
N VAL A 535 -67.28 -21.90 -57.73
CA VAL A 535 -68.68 -21.84 -58.21
C VAL A 535 -68.92 -20.63 -59.10
N ILE A 536 -68.40 -19.45 -58.73
CA ILE A 536 -68.52 -18.23 -59.55
C ILE A 536 -67.85 -18.43 -60.91
N ARG A 537 -66.63 -18.99 -60.95
CA ARG A 537 -65.94 -19.28 -62.21
C ARG A 537 -66.73 -20.23 -63.10
N GLN A 538 -67.28 -21.31 -62.53
CA GLN A 538 -68.12 -22.26 -63.26
C GLN A 538 -69.39 -21.59 -63.82
N LYS A 539 -70.06 -20.76 -63.00
CA LYS A 539 -71.27 -20.04 -63.40
C LYS A 539 -71.02 -18.99 -64.48
N LEU A 540 -69.84 -18.37 -64.48
CA LEU A 540 -69.44 -17.34 -65.45
C LEU A 540 -68.72 -17.91 -66.69
N GLY A 541 -68.48 -19.22 -66.75
CA GLY A 541 -67.77 -19.87 -67.86
C GLY A 541 -66.30 -19.47 -67.95
N MET A 542 -65.66 -19.20 -66.82
CA MET A 542 -64.26 -18.76 -66.72
C MET A 542 -63.29 -19.94 -66.76
N GLU A 543 -62.04 -19.70 -67.18
CA GLU A 543 -60.98 -20.71 -67.14
C GLU A 543 -60.53 -21.04 -65.70
N GLU A 544 -59.98 -22.24 -65.49
CA GLU A 544 -59.45 -22.63 -64.19
C GLU A 544 -58.34 -21.65 -63.76
N LYS A 545 -58.52 -21.01 -62.60
CA LYS A 545 -57.63 -20.01 -61.98
C LYS A 545 -57.66 -18.60 -62.59
N GLU A 546 -58.54 -18.31 -63.55
CA GLU A 546 -58.73 -16.94 -64.04
C GLU A 546 -59.16 -15.98 -62.89
N ASP A 547 -58.68 -14.74 -62.93
CA ASP A 547 -59.01 -13.74 -61.90
C ASP A 547 -60.43 -13.21 -62.09
N ILE A 548 -61.27 -13.38 -61.05
CA ILE A 548 -62.69 -13.02 -61.07
C ILE A 548 -62.87 -11.50 -61.21
N ALA A 549 -62.07 -10.70 -60.52
CA ALA A 549 -62.21 -9.24 -60.54
C ALA A 549 -61.78 -8.67 -61.91
N GLU A 550 -60.70 -9.19 -62.48
CA GLU A 550 -60.21 -8.78 -63.79
C GLU A 550 -61.17 -9.21 -64.92
N PHE A 551 -61.67 -10.45 -64.88
CA PHE A 551 -62.64 -10.96 -65.84
C PHE A 551 -63.92 -10.11 -65.87
N LEU A 552 -64.47 -9.81 -64.69
CA LEU A 552 -65.67 -8.98 -64.57
C LEU A 552 -65.41 -7.56 -65.06
N SER A 553 -64.29 -6.95 -64.66
CA SER A 553 -63.95 -5.57 -65.06
C SER A 553 -63.79 -5.39 -66.57
N LYS A 554 -63.36 -6.43 -67.30
CA LYS A 554 -63.22 -6.40 -68.76
C LYS A 554 -64.55 -6.57 -69.50
N ARG A 555 -65.57 -7.16 -68.86
CA ARG A 555 -66.81 -7.60 -69.52
C ARG A 555 -68.07 -6.86 -69.09
N ILE A 556 -68.04 -6.03 -68.03
CA ILE A 556 -69.22 -5.30 -67.54
C ILE A 556 -69.16 -3.82 -67.84
#